data_AF-A0A7G5CE60-F1
#
_entry.id   AF-A0A7G5CE60-F1
#
_cell.length_a   1.000
_cell.length_b   1.000
_cell.length_c   1.000
_cell.angle_alpha   90.00
_cell.angle_beta   90.00
_cell.angle_gamma   90.00
#
_symmetry.space_group_name_H-M   'P 1'
#
loop_
_entity.id
_entity.type
_entity.pdbx_description
1 polymer ?
#
loop_
_entity_poly.entity_id
_entity_poly.type
_entity_poly.pdbx_seq_one_letter_code
_entity_poly.pdbx_strand_id
1 'polypeptide(L)' 'MSKDEALKILGLNPEASQNEINKAYQNLMKLVHPDKGGSEYFAQKLNAARDRLLKN' A
#
# COMPACT_ATOMS: atom_id res chain seq x y z
N MET A 1 8.06 -1.74 -9.51
CA MET A 1 7.69 -0.43 -8.94
C MET A 1 8.85 0.12 -8.12
N SER A 2 9.08 1.43 -8.20
CA SER A 2 10.12 2.13 -7.43
C SER A 2 9.69 2.41 -5.98
N LYS A 3 10.62 2.84 -5.11
CA LYS A 3 10.29 3.27 -3.74
C LYS A 3 9.31 4.45 -3.77
N ASP A 4 9.58 5.45 -4.61
CA ASP A 4 8.73 6.65 -4.73
C ASP A 4 7.33 6.33 -5.25
N GLU A 5 7.23 5.40 -6.21
CA GLU A 5 5.94 4.94 -6.71
C GLU A 5 5.14 4.21 -5.62
N ALA A 6 5.80 3.36 -4.83
CA ALA A 6 5.16 2.67 -3.71
C ALA A 6 4.66 3.65 -2.64
N LEU A 7 5.45 4.67 -2.30
CA LEU A 7 5.05 5.73 -1.38
C LEU A 7 3.84 6.51 -1.90
N LYS A 8 3.84 6.87 -3.19
CA LYS A 8 2.70 7.55 -3.82
C LYS A 8 1.43 6.70 -3.81
N ILE A 9 1.54 5.40 -4.08
CA ILE A 9 0.41 4.46 -4.04
C ILE A 9 -0.21 4.40 -2.63
N LEU A 10 0.63 4.43 -1.58
CA LEU A 10 0.15 4.42 -0.19
C LEU A 10 -0.19 5.81 0.37
N GLY A 11 0.04 6.89 -0.39
CA GLY A 11 -0.17 8.27 0.06
C GLY A 11 0.80 8.70 1.18
N LEU A 12 2.05 8.26 1.11
CA LEU A 12 3.06 8.47 2.15
C LEU A 12 4.21 9.37 1.69
N ASN A 13 4.88 10.00 2.66
CA ASN A 13 6.09 10.77 2.44
C ASN A 13 7.35 9.86 2.46
N PRO A 14 8.50 10.32 1.92
CA PRO A 14 9.74 9.54 1.87
C PRO A 14 10.27 9.06 3.23
N GLU A 15 9.94 9.80 4.29
CA GLU A 15 10.38 9.54 5.67
C GLU A 15 9.39 8.68 6.46
N ALA A 16 8.37 8.12 5.80
CA ALA A 16 7.34 7.34 6.47
C ALA A 16 7.93 6.12 7.18
N SER A 17 7.59 5.99 8.45
CA SER A 17 7.96 4.86 9.28
C SER A 17 7.26 3.58 8.81
N GLN A 18 7.82 2.42 9.18
CA GLN A 18 7.20 1.12 8.96
C GLN A 18 5.76 1.04 9.52
N ASN A 19 5.49 1.71 10.65
CA ASN A 19 4.15 1.77 11.23
C ASN A 19 3.18 2.58 10.35
N GLU A 20 3.61 3.71 9.81
CA GLU A 20 2.80 4.51 8.89
C GLU A 20 2.51 3.76 7.60
N ILE A 21 3.50 3.02 7.07
CA ILE A 21 3.35 2.14 5.90
C ILE A 21 2.25 1.09 6.14
N ASN A 22 2.34 0.36 7.26
CA ASN A 22 1.36 -0.67 7.59
C ASN A 22 -0.05 -0.08 7.82
N LYS A 23 -0.15 1.07 8.50
CA LYS A 23 -1.42 1.75 8.76
C LYS A 23 -2.09 2.23 7.48
N ALA A 24 -1.33 2.87 6.59
CA ALA A 24 -1.83 3.33 5.29
C ALA A 24 -2.32 2.15 4.44
N TYR A 25 -1.52 1.09 4.35
CA TYR A 25 -1.90 -0.14 3.67
C TYR A 25 -3.21 -0.74 4.21
N GLN A 26 -3.34 -0.89 5.53
CA GLN A 26 -4.57 -1.46 6.12
C GLN A 26 -5.80 -0.62 5.84
N ASN A 27 -5.69 0.71 5.91
CA ASN A 27 -6.79 1.62 5.62
C ASN A 27 -7.23 1.53 4.16
N LEU A 28 -6.28 1.58 3.23
CA LEU A 28 -6.56 1.48 1.79
C LEU A 28 -7.11 0.09 1.42
N MET A 29 -6.54 -0.98 1.98
CA MET A 29 -7.00 -2.34 1.71
C MET A 29 -8.44 -2.56 2.14
N LYS A 30 -8.86 -2.02 3.29
CA LYS A 30 -10.26 -2.08 3.74
C LYS A 30 -11.24 -1.46 2.73
N LEU A 31 -10.81 -0.46 1.97
CA LEU A 31 -11.62 0.21 0.96
C LEU A 31 -11.65 -0.55 -0.36
N VAL A 32 -10.55 -1.20 -0.75
CA VAL A 32 -10.41 -1.81 -2.08
C VAL A 32 -10.50 -3.34 -2.09
N HIS A 33 -10.71 -3.98 -0.93
CA HIS A 33 -10.72 -5.44 -0.83
C HIS A 33 -11.78 -6.09 -1.74
N PRO A 34 -11.43 -7.11 -2.54
CA PRO A 34 -12.37 -7.79 -3.44
C PRO A 34 -13.60 -8.35 -2.73
N ASP A 35 -13.42 -8.98 -1.57
CA ASP A 35 -14.52 -9.54 -0.75
C ASP A 35 -15.56 -8.50 -0.30
N LYS A 36 -15.24 -7.20 -0.40
CA LYS A 36 -16.13 -6.10 -0.06
C LYS A 36 -16.64 -5.36 -1.32
N GLY A 37 -16.57 -6.01 -2.48
CA GLY A 37 -16.94 -5.40 -3.78
C GLY A 37 -15.86 -4.47 -4.34
N GLY A 38 -14.64 -4.53 -3.80
CA GLY A 38 -13.49 -3.78 -4.30
C GLY A 38 -12.84 -4.43 -5.52
N SER A 39 -11.61 -4.03 -5.83
CA SER A 39 -10.90 -4.45 -7.03
C SER A 39 -9.68 -5.29 -6.70
N GLU A 40 -9.58 -6.47 -7.31
CA GLU A 40 -8.40 -7.31 -7.21
C GLU A 40 -7.14 -6.60 -7.71
N TYR A 41 -7.25 -5.86 -8.82
CA TYR A 41 -6.14 -5.07 -9.36
C TYR A 41 -5.60 -4.05 -8.35
N PHE A 42 -6.49 -3.29 -7.69
CA PHE A 42 -6.06 -2.31 -6.69
C PHE A 42 -5.50 -2.98 -5.44
N ALA A 43 -6.09 -4.08 -4.98
CA ALA A 43 -5.56 -4.85 -3.86
C ALA A 43 -4.14 -5.37 -4.15
N GLN A 44 -3.90 -5.94 -5.34
CA GLN A 44 -2.58 -6.37 -5.77
C GLN A 44 -1.58 -5.21 -5.84
N LYS A 45 -2.01 -4.03 -6.31
CA LYS A 45 -1.17 -2.83 -6.37
C LYS A 45 -0.76 -2.33 -4.98
N LEU A 46 -1.69 -2.34 -4.00
CA LEU A 46 -1.39 -2.00 -2.61
C LEU A 46 -0.44 -3.02 -1.94
N ASN A 47 -0.65 -4.32 -2.20
CA ASN A 47 0.22 -5.39 -1.70
C ASN A 47 1.65 -5.19 -2.20
N ALA A 48 1.80 -5.00 -3.50
CA ALA A 48 3.10 -4.76 -4.09
C ALA A 48 3.76 -3.53 -3.45
N ALA A 49 3.04 -2.40 -3.30
CA ALA A 49 3.56 -1.16 -2.73
C ALA A 49 4.07 -1.34 -1.30
N ARG A 50 3.28 -2.00 -0.43
CA ARG A 50 3.70 -2.32 0.94
C ARG A 50 4.96 -3.19 0.92
N ASP A 51 4.97 -4.25 0.12
CA ASP A 51 6.09 -5.18 0.06
C ASP A 51 7.37 -4.50 -0.45
N ARG A 52 7.28 -3.56 -1.39
CA ARG A 52 8.43 -2.80 -1.88
C ARG A 52 9.07 -1.91 -0.81
N LEU A 53 8.28 -1.42 0.14
CA LEU A 53 8.73 -0.51 1.20
C LEU A 53 9.20 -1.23 2.47
N LEU A 54 8.74 -2.46 2.68
CA LEU A 54 9.03 -3.24 3.89
C LEU A 54 9.99 -4.41 3.65
N LYS A 55 10.25 -4.81 2.40
CA LYS A 55 11.33 -5.74 2.09
C LYS A 55 12.67 -5.02 2.15
N ASN A 56 13.59 -5.56 2.95
CA ASN A 56 15.02 -5.25 2.91
C ASN A 56 15.64 -5.81 1.61
#